data_AF-A0A151IQM3-F1
#
_entry.id   AF-A0A151IQM3-F1
#
_cell.length_a   1.000
_cell.length_b   1.000
_cell.length_c   1.000
_cell.angle_alpha   90.00
_cell.angle_beta   90.00
_cell.angle_gamma   90.00
#
_symmetry.space_group_name_H-M   'P 1'
#
loop_
_entity.id
_entity.type
_entity.pdbx_description
1 polymer ?
#
loop_
_entity_poly.entity_id
_entity_poly.type
_entity_poly.pdbx_seq_one_letter_code
_entity_poly.pdbx_strand_id
1 'polypeptide(L)'
;MNVCNSHKIVLAASHAARKSGNNDMSTCLNILSSSPERPKKIRKILESKINITKKSAEEGLAFLLHNNLSKQLYINMRLECKISGADIWPSYNVVRNAKKNLRPPKEVITISESIAEVPVQELLNLTIKRIIELQKDVLLRYAQTANCTHNKIQMVLISS
;
A
#
# COMPACT_ATOMS: atom_id res chain seq x y z
N MET A 1 -33.64 -44.43 13.79
CA MET A 1 -33.11 -43.06 13.60
C MET A 1 -32.61 -42.94 12.16
N ASN A 2 -33.30 -42.15 11.34
CA ASN A 2 -33.07 -42.09 9.89
C ASN A 2 -31.89 -41.16 9.59
N VAL A 3 -30.69 -41.71 9.43
CA VAL A 3 -29.50 -40.94 9.03
C VAL A 3 -29.73 -40.52 7.59
N CYS A 4 -30.24 -39.30 7.40
CA CYS A 4 -30.43 -38.74 6.08
C CYS A 4 -29.04 -38.54 5.46
N ASN A 5 -28.68 -39.42 4.52
CA ASN A 5 -27.42 -39.33 3.79
C ASN A 5 -27.42 -37.98 3.05
N SER A 6 -26.60 -37.04 3.52
CA SER A 6 -26.49 -35.67 3.00
C SER A 6 -26.33 -35.63 1.48
N HIS A 7 -25.70 -36.66 0.92
CA HIS A 7 -25.54 -36.85 -0.52
C HIS A 7 -26.87 -37.04 -1.28
N LYS A 8 -27.86 -37.71 -0.67
CA LYS A 8 -29.19 -37.91 -1.27
C LYS A 8 -29.99 -36.60 -1.30
N ILE A 9 -29.87 -35.77 -0.27
CA ILE A 9 -30.50 -34.45 -0.23
C ILE A 9 -29.94 -33.56 -1.34
N VAL A 10 -28.61 -33.50 -1.45
CA VAL A 10 -27.95 -32.69 -2.49
C VAL A 10 -28.36 -33.17 -3.89
N LEU A 11 -28.40 -34.49 -4.12
CA LEU A 11 -28.79 -35.04 -5.40
C LEU A 11 -30.26 -34.70 -5.76
N ALA A 12 -31.17 -34.84 -4.80
CA ALA A 12 -32.58 -34.48 -4.99
C ALA A 12 -32.77 -32.98 -5.24
N ALA A 13 -32.03 -32.13 -4.51
CA ALA A 13 -32.04 -30.68 -4.69
C ALA A 13 -31.48 -30.28 -6.06
N SER A 14 -30.36 -30.87 -6.51
CA SER A 14 -29.80 -30.65 -7.85
C SER A 14 -30.78 -31.08 -8.94
N HIS A 15 -31.49 -32.20 -8.76
CA HIS A 15 -32.50 -32.67 -9.72
C HIS A 15 -33.72 -31.73 -9.78
N ALA A 16 -34.23 -31.28 -8.63
CA ALA A 16 -35.32 -30.31 -8.56
C ALA A 16 -34.94 -28.99 -9.25
N ALA A 17 -33.72 -28.48 -9.03
CA ALA A 17 -33.22 -27.27 -9.66
C ALA A 17 -33.16 -27.38 -11.19
N ARG A 18 -32.75 -28.53 -11.74
CA ARG A 18 -32.80 -28.79 -13.20
C ARG A 18 -34.23 -28.81 -13.72
N LYS A 19 -35.13 -29.49 -13.00
CA LYS A 19 -36.55 -29.59 -13.37
C LYS A 19 -37.24 -28.23 -13.39
N SER A 20 -36.84 -27.31 -12.52
CA SER A 20 -37.34 -25.93 -12.48
C SER A 20 -36.62 -24.98 -13.44
N GLY A 21 -35.69 -25.46 -14.27
CA GLY A 21 -34.93 -24.64 -15.24
C GLY A 21 -33.77 -23.84 -14.65
N ASN A 22 -33.45 -24.00 -13.37
CA ASN A 22 -32.35 -23.29 -12.70
C ASN A 22 -31.05 -24.12 -12.76
N ASN A 23 -30.44 -24.13 -13.95
CA ASN A 23 -29.24 -24.93 -14.23
C ASN A 23 -28.01 -24.46 -13.44
N ASP A 24 -27.90 -23.15 -13.17
CA ASP A 24 -26.81 -22.57 -12.39
C ASP A 24 -26.82 -23.10 -10.96
N MET A 25 -28.00 -23.16 -10.32
CA MET A 25 -28.13 -23.69 -8.96
C MET A 25 -27.74 -25.17 -8.88
N SER A 26 -28.16 -26.00 -9.84
CA SER A 26 -27.73 -27.40 -9.90
C SER A 26 -26.20 -27.51 -10.05
N THR A 27 -25.59 -26.63 -10.84
CA THR A 27 -24.14 -26.61 -11.06
C THR A 27 -23.40 -26.19 -9.78
N CYS A 28 -23.87 -25.13 -9.10
CA CYS A 28 -23.35 -24.68 -7.82
C CYS A 28 -23.43 -25.79 -6.76
N LEU A 29 -24.57 -26.47 -6.63
CA LEU A 29 -24.75 -27.57 -5.67
C LEU A 29 -23.76 -28.73 -5.92
N ASN A 30 -23.55 -29.11 -7.19
CA ASN A 30 -22.59 -30.14 -7.56
C ASN A 30 -21.14 -29.73 -7.26
N ILE A 31 -20.78 -28.46 -7.53
CA ILE A 31 -19.45 -27.92 -7.21
C ILE A 31 -19.24 -27.88 -5.69
N LEU A 32 -20.22 -27.40 -4.93
CA LEU A 32 -20.13 -27.30 -3.47
C LEU A 32 -20.02 -28.67 -2.79
N SER A 33 -20.67 -29.69 -3.34
CA SER A 33 -20.70 -31.05 -2.76
C SER A 33 -19.52 -31.94 -3.16
N SER A 34 -18.77 -31.56 -4.20
CA SER A 34 -17.60 -32.34 -4.66
C SER A 34 -16.46 -32.46 -3.64
N SER A 35 -16.39 -31.61 -2.62
CA SER A 35 -15.43 -31.72 -1.51
C SER A 35 -15.94 -31.02 -0.26
N PRO A 36 -15.79 -31.60 0.95
CA PRO A 36 -16.26 -31.00 2.20
C PRO A 36 -15.58 -29.65 2.54
N GLU A 37 -14.39 -29.39 2.00
CA GLU A 37 -13.64 -28.15 2.24
C GLU A 37 -13.97 -27.04 1.23
N ARG A 38 -14.64 -27.36 0.11
CA ARG A 38 -14.98 -26.37 -0.93
C ARG A 38 -15.90 -25.24 -0.45
N PRO A 39 -16.99 -25.51 0.28
CA PRO A 39 -17.87 -24.45 0.79
C PRO A 39 -17.14 -23.43 1.67
N LYS A 40 -16.22 -23.90 2.52
CA LYS A 40 -15.39 -23.02 3.38
C LYS A 40 -14.45 -22.15 2.54
N LYS A 41 -13.79 -22.72 1.53
CA LYS A 41 -12.90 -21.96 0.62
C LYS A 41 -13.67 -20.92 -0.18
N ILE A 42 -14.82 -21.29 -0.74
CA ILE A 42 -15.67 -20.39 -1.52
C ILE A 42 -16.18 -19.24 -0.65
N ARG A 43 -16.62 -19.52 0.58
CA ARG A 43 -17.02 -18.49 1.55
C ARG A 43 -15.88 -17.52 1.84
N LYS A 44 -14.67 -18.03 2.10
CA LYS A 44 -13.49 -17.19 2.33
C LYS A 44 -13.19 -16.25 1.15
N ILE A 45 -13.37 -16.71 -0.09
CA ILE A 45 -13.17 -15.89 -1.29
C ILE A 45 -14.28 -14.84 -1.42
N LEU A 46 -15.54 -15.22 -1.22
CA LEU A 46 -16.68 -14.30 -1.27
C LEU A 46 -16.62 -13.21 -0.18
N GLU A 47 -16.16 -13.58 1.02
CA GLU A 47 -16.00 -12.67 2.15
C GLU A 47 -14.69 -11.86 2.09
N SER A 48 -13.70 -12.32 1.32
CA SER A 48 -12.47 -11.57 1.14
C SER A 48 -12.74 -10.32 0.29
N LYS A 49 -12.93 -9.18 0.97
CA LYS A 49 -12.80 -7.87 0.33
C LYS A 49 -11.34 -7.71 -0.08
N ILE A 50 -11.10 -7.46 -1.37
CA ILE A 50 -9.78 -7.07 -1.86
C ILE A 50 -9.51 -5.67 -1.31
N ASN A 51 -8.80 -5.59 -0.18
CA ASN A 51 -8.38 -4.33 0.39
C ASN A 51 -7.13 -3.84 -0.35
N ILE A 52 -7.33 -2.89 -1.26
CA ILE A 52 -6.22 -2.23 -1.94
C ILE A 52 -5.50 -1.35 -0.93
N THR A 53 -4.24 -1.66 -0.67
CA THR A 53 -3.39 -0.85 0.21
C THR A 53 -2.80 0.29 -0.60
N LYS A 54 -3.13 1.51 -0.21
CA LYS A 54 -2.63 2.73 -0.85
C LYS A 54 -1.17 2.97 -0.44
N LYS A 55 -0.33 3.29 -1.43
CA LYS A 55 1.08 3.61 -1.23
C LYS A 55 1.27 5.01 -0.65
N SER A 56 2.28 5.18 0.18
CA SER A 56 2.66 6.47 0.75
C SER A 56 3.26 7.40 -0.32
N ALA A 57 3.38 8.68 0.01
CA ALA A 57 3.99 9.68 -0.87
C ALA A 57 5.45 9.33 -1.21
N GLU A 58 6.19 8.83 -0.22
CA GLU A 58 7.58 8.40 -0.29
C GLU A 58 7.72 7.14 -1.13
N GLU A 59 6.84 6.16 -0.96
CA GLU A 59 6.82 4.97 -1.81
C GLU A 59 6.51 5.31 -3.27
N GLY A 60 5.56 6.22 -3.51
CA GLY A 60 5.27 6.71 -4.86
C GLY A 60 6.44 7.49 -5.48
N LEU A 61 7.14 8.30 -4.69
CA LEU A 61 8.35 9.01 -5.12
C LEU A 61 9.49 8.04 -5.43
N ALA A 62 9.73 7.07 -4.56
CA ALA A 62 10.73 6.03 -4.75
C ALA A 62 10.43 5.28 -6.06
N PHE A 63 9.20 4.82 -6.26
CA PHE A 63 8.81 4.14 -7.48
C PHE A 63 9.04 4.98 -8.74
N LEU A 64 8.67 6.27 -8.71
CA LEU A 64 8.90 7.20 -9.82
C LEU A 64 10.39 7.32 -10.16
N LEU A 65 11.26 7.44 -9.15
CA LEU A 65 12.71 7.59 -9.34
C LEU A 65 13.39 6.28 -9.78
N HIS A 66 13.10 5.16 -9.13
CA HIS A 66 13.71 3.86 -9.44
C HIS A 66 13.41 3.40 -10.87
N ASN A 67 12.23 3.79 -11.40
CA ASN A 67 11.81 3.43 -12.74
C ASN A 67 12.00 4.55 -13.77
N ASN A 68 12.68 5.65 -13.41
CA ASN A 68 12.91 6.81 -14.28
C ASN A 68 11.64 7.31 -14.99
N LEU A 69 10.50 7.29 -14.29
CA LEU A 69 9.22 7.65 -14.91
C LEU A 69 9.12 9.15 -15.11
N SER A 70 8.62 9.55 -16.28
CA SER A 70 8.17 10.93 -16.48
C SER A 70 6.92 11.20 -15.63
N LYS A 71 6.69 12.48 -15.29
CA LYS A 71 5.45 12.92 -14.62
C LYS A 71 4.21 12.40 -15.34
N GLN A 72 4.19 12.52 -16.67
CA GLN A 72 3.03 12.14 -17.48
C GLN A 72 2.80 10.64 -17.42
N LEU A 73 3.85 9.83 -17.54
CA LEU A 73 3.74 8.38 -17.47
C LEU A 73 3.26 7.91 -16.10
N TYR A 74 3.77 8.50 -15.02
CA TYR A 74 3.30 8.22 -13.65
C TYR A 74 1.80 8.54 -13.49
N ILE A 75 1.34 9.69 -14.00
CA ILE A 75 -0.07 10.09 -13.94
C ILE A 75 -0.94 9.13 -14.74
N ASN A 76 -0.55 8.80 -15.98
CA ASN A 76 -1.30 7.89 -16.83
C ASN A 76 -1.42 6.51 -16.17
N MET A 77 -0.31 5.91 -15.74
CA MET A 77 -0.31 4.63 -15.02
C MET A 77 -1.23 4.66 -13.80
N ARG A 78 -1.14 5.72 -12.97
CA ARG A 78 -2.01 5.86 -11.80
C ARG A 78 -3.49 5.89 -12.20
N LEU A 79 -3.85 6.64 -13.25
CA LEU A 79 -5.23 6.75 -13.71
C LEU A 79 -5.74 5.40 -14.23
N GLU A 80 -4.94 4.68 -15.03
CA GLU A 80 -5.27 3.34 -15.51
C GLU A 80 -5.51 2.35 -14.36
N CYS A 81 -4.64 2.35 -13.35
CA CYS A 81 -4.84 1.52 -12.15
C CYS A 81 -6.15 1.90 -11.44
N LYS A 82 -6.41 3.20 -11.27
CA LYS A 82 -7.61 3.69 -10.58
C LYS A 82 -8.90 3.34 -11.32
N ILE A 83 -8.91 3.47 -12.65
CA ILE A 83 -10.03 3.08 -13.52
C ILE A 83 -10.29 1.57 -13.41
N SER A 84 -9.23 0.77 -13.31
CA SER A 84 -9.31 -0.68 -13.08
C SER A 84 -9.73 -1.07 -11.65
N GLY A 85 -10.18 -0.11 -10.83
CA GLY A 85 -10.59 -0.33 -9.45
C GLY A 85 -9.44 -0.40 -8.44
N ALA A 86 -8.18 -0.19 -8.85
CA ALA A 86 -6.98 -0.29 -8.03
C ALA A 86 -6.35 1.09 -7.74
N ASP A 87 -6.89 1.87 -6.78
CA ASP A 87 -6.31 3.15 -6.33
C ASP A 87 -5.08 2.97 -5.42
N ILE A 88 -4.03 2.36 -5.98
CA ILE A 88 -2.77 2.03 -5.27
C ILE A 88 -1.91 3.28 -5.10
N TRP A 89 -1.74 4.08 -6.16
CA TRP A 89 -0.72 5.11 -6.22
C TRP A 89 -1.20 6.49 -5.73
N PRO A 90 -0.39 7.22 -4.93
CA PRO A 90 -0.73 8.58 -4.52
C PRO A 90 -0.73 9.54 -5.71
N SER A 91 -1.46 10.65 -5.60
CA SER A 91 -1.48 11.65 -6.67
C SER A 91 -0.11 12.28 -6.87
N TYR A 92 0.17 12.76 -8.08
CA TYR A 92 1.47 13.38 -8.38
C TYR A 92 1.74 14.62 -7.50
N ASN A 93 0.71 15.37 -7.10
CA ASN A 93 0.89 16.52 -6.21
C ASN A 93 1.43 16.11 -4.84
N VAL A 94 0.95 14.99 -4.31
CA VAL A 94 1.44 14.42 -3.04
C VAL A 94 2.89 13.96 -3.18
N VAL A 95 3.20 13.22 -4.26
CA VAL A 95 4.58 12.80 -4.59
C VAL A 95 5.52 14.00 -4.80
N ARG A 96 5.03 15.06 -5.46
CA ARG A 96 5.78 16.30 -5.70
C ARG A 96 6.12 16.99 -4.39
N ASN A 97 5.22 16.99 -3.40
CA ASN A 97 5.49 17.58 -2.10
C ASN A 97 6.55 16.77 -1.36
N ALA A 98 6.46 15.44 -1.36
CA ALA A 98 7.54 14.59 -0.83
C ALA A 98 8.88 14.89 -1.52
N LYS A 99 8.88 15.08 -2.85
CA LYS A 99 10.09 15.44 -3.61
C LYS A 99 10.69 16.79 -3.21
N LYS A 100 9.85 17.76 -2.81
CA LYS A 100 10.33 19.07 -2.34
C LYS A 100 11.06 18.94 -1.00
N ASN A 101 10.56 18.10 -0.10
CA ASN A 101 11.17 17.87 1.22
C ASN A 101 12.57 17.24 1.12
N LEU A 102 12.91 16.66 -0.04
CA LEU A 102 14.24 16.10 -0.31
C LEU A 102 15.22 17.08 -0.95
N ARG A 103 14.86 18.35 -1.07
CA ARG A 103 15.71 19.38 -1.66
C ARG A 103 16.07 20.44 -0.63
N PRO A 104 17.25 21.06 -0.76
CA PRO A 104 17.58 22.25 0.01
C PRO A 104 16.52 23.34 -0.18
N PRO A 105 16.33 24.22 0.83
CA PRO A 105 15.47 25.38 0.72
C PRO A 105 15.87 26.23 -0.48
N LYS A 106 14.89 26.83 -1.16
CA LYS A 106 15.15 27.60 -2.38
C LYS A 106 16.01 28.83 -2.11
N GLU A 107 15.90 29.35 -0.91
CA GLU A 107 16.59 30.53 -0.41
C GLU A 107 18.12 30.34 -0.39
N VAL A 108 18.57 29.08 -0.36
CA VAL A 108 20.01 28.73 -0.30
C VAL A 108 20.55 28.25 -1.65
N ILE A 109 19.70 28.17 -2.68
CA ILE A 109 20.11 27.80 -4.04
C ILE A 109 20.29 29.09 -4.84
N THR A 110 21.53 29.35 -5.27
CA THR A 110 21.85 30.50 -6.12
C THR A 110 21.93 30.04 -7.56
N ILE A 111 21.14 30.66 -8.44
CA ILE A 111 21.14 30.36 -9.88
C ILE A 111 21.43 31.65 -10.63
N SER A 112 22.52 31.67 -11.38
CA SER A 112 22.87 32.69 -12.37
C SER A 112 22.76 32.12 -13.79
N GLU A 113 23.01 32.94 -14.80
CA GLU A 113 22.99 32.51 -16.20
C GLU A 113 24.02 31.41 -16.51
N SER A 114 25.12 31.38 -15.77
CA SER A 114 26.26 30.50 -16.02
C SER A 114 26.50 29.46 -14.93
N ILE A 115 25.92 29.63 -13.73
CA ILE A 115 26.23 28.78 -12.58
C ILE A 115 24.96 28.50 -11.76
N ALA A 116 24.85 27.29 -11.23
CA ALA A 116 23.91 26.95 -10.18
C ALA A 116 24.68 26.38 -8.99
N GLU A 117 24.58 27.04 -7.83
CA GLU A 117 25.34 26.71 -6.64
C GLU A 117 24.42 26.37 -5.48
N VAL A 118 24.86 25.42 -4.66
CA VAL A 118 24.27 25.10 -3.38
C VAL A 118 25.39 24.84 -2.37
N PRO A 119 25.35 25.45 -1.17
CA PRO A 119 26.31 25.15 -0.12
C PRO A 119 26.30 23.66 0.25
N VAL A 120 27.49 23.06 0.26
CA VAL A 120 27.67 21.65 0.64
C VAL A 120 27.13 21.38 2.05
N GLN A 121 27.28 22.33 2.97
CA GLN A 121 26.78 22.20 4.34
C GLN A 121 25.26 21.98 4.39
N GLU A 122 24.47 22.64 3.53
CA GLU A 122 23.02 22.44 3.48
C GLU A 122 22.65 21.03 2.99
N LEU A 123 23.43 20.49 2.04
CA LEU A 123 23.24 19.11 1.58
C LEU A 123 23.54 18.10 2.70
N LEU A 124 24.59 18.35 3.48
CA LEU A 124 24.96 17.52 4.62
C LEU A 124 23.89 17.59 5.72
N ASN A 125 23.44 18.79 6.10
CA ASN A 125 22.39 19.00 7.10
C ASN A 125 21.10 18.26 6.69
N LEU A 126 20.67 18.41 5.44
CA LEU A 126 19.49 17.73 4.90
C LEU A 126 19.64 16.20 4.94
N THR A 127 20.83 15.68 4.63
CA THR A 127 21.10 14.23 4.66
C THR A 127 21.07 13.70 6.09
N ILE A 128 21.71 14.40 7.03
CA ILE A 128 21.70 14.05 8.47
C ILE A 128 20.27 14.03 8.99
N LYS A 129 19.50 15.09 8.74
CA LYS A 129 18.08 15.18 9.14
C LYS A 129 17.28 13.96 8.66
N ARG A 130 17.44 13.58 7.39
CA ARG A 130 16.74 12.42 6.82
C ARG A 130 17.16 11.09 7.45
N ILE A 131 18.45 10.91 7.76
CA ILE A 131 18.93 9.70 8.43
C ILE A 131 18.32 9.61 9.83
N ILE A 132 18.30 10.73 10.57
CA ILE A 132 17.69 10.80 11.90
C ILE A 132 16.19 10.50 11.84
N GLU A 133 15.46 11.09 10.89
CA GLU A 133 14.03 10.85 10.69
C GLU A 133 13.74 9.39 10.34
N LEU A 134 14.54 8.79 9.44
CA LEU A 134 14.41 7.38 9.05
C LEU A 134 14.66 6.43 10.22
N GLN A 135 15.63 6.76 11.08
CA GLN A 135 16.04 5.95 12.23
C GLN A 135 15.34 6.35 13.53
N LYS A 136 14.33 7.24 13.47
CA LYS A 136 13.70 7.84 14.65
C LYS A 136 13.25 6.80 15.68
N ASP A 137 12.59 5.73 15.24
CA ASP A 137 12.10 4.69 16.14
C ASP A 137 13.23 3.91 16.82
N VAL A 138 14.31 3.64 16.09
CA VAL A 138 15.51 2.97 16.63
C VAL A 138 16.19 3.86 17.66
N LEU A 139 16.35 5.15 17.32
CA LEU A 139 16.94 6.15 18.22
C LEU A 139 16.10 6.32 19.50
N LEU A 140 14.77 6.34 19.37
CA LEU A 140 13.86 6.42 20.53
C LEU A 140 13.94 5.17 21.42
N ARG A 141 14.02 3.97 20.84
CA ARG A 141 14.20 2.72 21.60
C ARG A 141 15.55 2.69 22.34
N TYR A 142 16.62 3.09 21.68
CA TYR A 142 17.94 3.16 22.29
C TYR A 142 17.99 4.18 23.44
N ALA A 143 17.33 5.32 23.27
CA ALA A 143 17.23 6.34 24.30
C ALA A 143 16.51 5.88 25.56
N GLN A 144 15.40 5.16 25.38
CA GLN A 144 14.60 4.61 26.48
C GLN A 144 15.40 3.58 27.28
N THR A 145 16.22 2.77 26.61
CA THR A 145 17.08 1.76 27.24
C THR A 145 18.31 2.35 27.93
N ALA A 146 18.80 3.51 27.45
CA ALA A 146 19.97 4.18 28.01
C ALA A 146 19.69 5.10 29.23
N ASN A 147 18.46 5.15 29.76
CA ASN A 147 18.03 6.13 30.79
C ASN A 147 18.33 7.59 30.42
N CYS A 148 18.44 7.89 29.12
CA CYS A 148 18.58 9.26 28.64
C CYS A 148 17.21 9.93 28.79
N THR A 149 17.08 10.84 29.77
CA THR A 149 15.85 11.61 30.03
C THR A 149 15.23 12.11 28.73
N HIS A 150 13.96 11.77 28.53
CA HIS A 150 13.13 12.02 27.34
C HIS A 150 13.31 13.43 26.72
N ASN A 151 13.63 14.44 27.55
CA ASN A 151 13.83 15.84 27.18
C ASN A 151 15.09 16.14 26.34
N LYS A 152 16.18 15.35 26.41
CA LYS A 152 17.41 15.67 25.65
C LYS A 152 17.29 15.36 24.16
N ILE A 153 16.43 14.43 23.77
CA ILE A 153 16.27 13.99 22.37
C ILE A 153 15.27 14.84 21.62
N GLN A 154 14.23 15.35 22.30
CA GLN A 154 13.37 16.38 21.73
C GLN A 154 14.17 17.63 21.34
N MET A 155 15.16 18.07 22.14
CA MET A 155 15.95 19.25 21.78
C MET A 155 16.77 19.08 20.50
N VAL A 156 17.39 17.93 20.25
CA VAL A 156 18.15 17.70 19.00
C VAL A 156 17.22 17.60 17.79
N LEU A 157 16.04 16.98 17.96
CA LEU A 157 15.04 16.83 16.90
C LEU A 157 14.29 18.12 16.55
N ILE A 158 14.17 19.07 17.48
CA ILE A 158 13.50 20.37 17.26
C ILE A 158 14.47 21.44 16.74
N SER A 159 15.78 21.28 16.98
CA SER A 159 16.82 22.25 16.58
C SER A 159 17.42 21.98 15.19
N SER A 160 16.89 21.00 14.43
CA SER A 160 17.40 20.56 13.11
C SER A 160 16.41 20.73 11.96
#